data_AF-W4VBF5-F1
#
_entry.id   AF-W4VBF5-F1
#
_cell.length_a   1.000
_cell.length_b   1.000
_cell.length_c   1.000
_cell.angle_alpha   90.00
_cell.angle_beta   90.00
_cell.angle_gamma   90.00
#
_symmetry.space_group_name_H-M   'P 1'
#
loop_
_entity.id
_entity.type
_entity.pdbx_description
1 polymer ?
#
loop_
_entity_poly.entity_id
_entity_poly.type
_entity_poly.pdbx_seq_one_letter_code
_entity_poly.pdbx_strand_id
1 'polypeptide(L)'
;MEEALKEGVQIHKILVSDKLADTNSGNEILKKVNNGGYSVFALPHKLFEEVSDTQNPQGILAVLGIKNYSIEEVWDEKNFFIILDSIQDPETWEQ
;
A
#
# COMPACT_ATOMS: atom_id res chain seq x y z
N MET A 1 -3.13 -2.86 1.96
CA MET A 1 -2.21 -3.67 2.78
C MET A 1 -2.26 -5.15 2.39
N GLU A 2 -3.42 -5.80 2.50
CA GLU A 2 -3.53 -7.24 2.25
C GLU A 2 -3.11 -7.64 0.84
N GLU A 3 -3.50 -6.87 -0.17
CA GLU A 3 -3.09 -7.11 -1.56
C GLU A 3 -1.57 -6.99 -1.74
N ALA A 4 -0.93 -5.98 -1.12
CA ALA A 4 0.52 -5.82 -1.19
C ALA A 4 1.28 -6.99 -0.54
N LEU A 5 0.73 -7.56 0.55
CA LEU A 5 1.28 -8.77 1.19
C LEU A 5 1.11 -10.01 0.31
N LYS A 6 0.00 -10.11 -0.42
CA LYS A 6 -0.33 -11.22 -1.31
C LYS A 6 0.51 -11.21 -2.60
N GLU A 7 0.70 -10.04 -3.19
CA GLU A 7 1.43 -9.83 -4.45
C GLU A 7 2.96 -9.91 -4.30
N GLY A 8 3.47 -10.14 -3.08
CA GLY A 8 4.91 -10.25 -2.83
C GLY A 8 5.68 -8.97 -3.17
N VAL A 9 5.02 -7.81 -3.09
CA VAL A 9 5.65 -6.52 -3.35
C VAL A 9 6.78 -6.31 -2.34
N GLN A 10 7.87 -5.68 -2.77
CA GLN A 10 8.97 -5.34 -1.86
C GLN A 10 8.52 -4.25 -0.89
N ILE A 11 8.11 -4.68 0.30
CA ILE A 11 7.76 -3.79 1.41
C ILE A 11 9.04 -3.49 2.19
N HIS A 12 9.44 -2.21 2.21
CA HIS A 12 10.63 -1.78 2.95
C HIS A 12 10.34 -1.63 4.44
N LYS A 13 9.24 -0.94 4.76
CA LYS A 13 8.85 -0.62 6.14
C LYS A 13 7.33 -0.52 6.24
N ILE A 14 6.82 -0.81 7.43
CA ILE A 14 5.39 -0.69 7.74
C ILE A 14 5.26 0.21 8.95
N LEU A 15 4.43 1.24 8.82
CA LEU A 15 4.08 2.16 9.89
C LEU A 15 2.68 1.78 10.38
N VAL A 16 2.51 1.65 11.69
CA VAL A 16 1.22 1.32 12.30
C VAL A 16 0.88 2.37 13.35
N SER A 17 -0.37 2.80 13.39
CA SER A 17 -0.89 3.57 14.52
C SER A 17 -0.94 2.68 15.75
N ASP A 18 -0.60 3.22 16.90
CA ASP A 18 -0.84 2.60 18.22
C ASP A 18 -2.30 2.20 18.47
N LYS A 19 -3.28 2.86 17.84
CA LYS A 19 -4.70 2.50 17.85
C LYS A 19 -5.11 1.40 16.87
N LEU A 20 -4.20 0.89 16.03
CA LEU A 20 -4.56 -0.12 15.02
C LEU A 20 -5.14 -1.40 15.67
N ALA A 21 -4.66 -1.76 16.86
CA ALA A 21 -5.11 -2.95 17.59
C ALA A 21 -6.52 -2.80 18.22
N ASP A 22 -7.12 -1.60 18.21
CA ASP A 22 -8.42 -1.34 18.83
C ASP A 22 -9.58 -2.02 18.07
N THR A 23 -9.31 -2.50 16.86
CA THR A 23 -10.27 -3.25 16.03
C THR A 23 -9.81 -4.69 15.85
N ASN A 24 -10.77 -5.63 15.76
CA ASN A 24 -10.46 -7.04 15.47
C ASN A 24 -9.69 -7.21 14.16
N SER A 25 -10.09 -6.48 13.11
CA SER A 25 -9.45 -6.50 11.80
C SER A 25 -8.01 -5.97 11.86
N GLY A 26 -7.76 -4.87 12.58
CA GLY A 26 -6.41 -4.33 12.75
C GLY A 26 -5.49 -5.26 13.54
N ASN A 27 -6.02 -5.97 14.54
CA ASN A 27 -5.29 -6.99 15.29
C ASN A 27 -4.88 -8.19 14.41
N GLU A 28 -5.75 -8.64 13.51
CA GLU A 28 -5.41 -9.70 12.55
C GLU A 28 -4.33 -9.25 11.57
N ILE A 29 -4.43 -8.02 11.06
CA ILE A 29 -3.41 -7.44 10.18
C ILE A 29 -2.07 -7.37 10.91
N LEU A 30 -2.03 -6.83 12.14
CA LEU A 30 -0.80 -6.76 12.95
C LEU A 30 -0.13 -8.12 13.13
N LYS A 31 -0.90 -9.18 13.38
CA LYS A 31 -0.36 -10.55 13.45
C LYS A 31 0.26 -10.98 12.12
N LYS A 32 -0.41 -10.75 11.00
CA LYS A 32 0.13 -11.07 9.65
C LYS A 32 1.44 -10.32 9.42
N VAL A 33 1.50 -9.04 9.79
CA VAL A 33 2.70 -8.23 9.57
C VAL A 33 3.87 -8.67 10.45
N ASN A 34 3.63 -8.88 11.74
CA ASN A 34 4.68 -9.29 12.67
C ASN A 34 5.23 -10.68 12.34
N ASN A 35 4.39 -11.58 11.84
CA ASN A 35 4.82 -12.91 11.42
C ASN A 35 5.54 -12.92 10.06
N GLY A 36 5.39 -11.87 9.25
CA GLY A 36 5.95 -11.75 7.90
C GLY A 36 7.41 -11.30 7.84
N GLY A 37 8.05 -11.03 8.97
CA GLY A 37 9.46 -10.61 9.03
C GLY A 37 9.73 -9.18 8.55
N TYR A 38 8.69 -8.35 8.48
CA TYR A 38 8.83 -6.95 8.06
C TYR A 38 9.35 -6.05 9.19
N SER A 39 10.00 -4.94 8.83
CA SER A 39 10.31 -3.88 9.78
C SER A 39 9.04 -3.05 10.07
N VAL A 40 8.48 -3.24 11.25
CA VAL A 40 7.25 -2.57 11.71
C VAL A 40 7.58 -1.48 12.74
N PHE A 41 7.03 -0.29 12.56
CA PHE A 41 7.18 0.85 13.47
C PHE A 41 5.82 1.31 13.96
N ALA A 42 5.62 1.26 15.27
CA ALA A 42 4.44 1.84 15.90
C ALA A 42 4.63 3.36 16.07
N LEU A 43 3.64 4.13 15.65
CA LEU A 43 3.58 5.57 15.77
C LEU A 43 2.43 5.96 16.71
N PRO A 44 2.59 7.02 17.51
CA PRO A 44 1.45 7.67 18.15
C PRO A 44 0.41 8.05 17.10
N HIS A 45 -0.88 7.80 17.36
CA HIS A 45 -1.95 8.07 16.40
C HIS A 45 -1.89 9.45 15.76
N LYS A 46 -1.60 10.49 16.56
CA LYS A 46 -1.49 11.86 16.06
C LYS A 46 -0.38 12.02 15.01
N LEU A 47 0.78 11.40 15.24
CA LEU A 47 1.88 11.42 14.27
C LEU A 47 1.52 10.62 13.01
N PHE A 48 0.77 9.53 13.19
CA PHE A 48 0.28 8.73 12.07
C PHE A 48 -0.68 9.52 11.17
N GLU A 49 -1.61 10.27 11.76
CA GLU A 49 -2.53 11.17 11.03
C GLU A 49 -1.76 12.27 10.28
N GLU A 50 -0.73 12.86 10.89
CA GLU A 50 0.10 13.90 10.26
C GLU A 50 0.87 13.41 9.01
N VAL A 51 1.25 12.13 8.97
CA VAL A 51 1.99 11.55 7.82
C VAL A 51 1.10 10.82 6.82
N SER A 52 -0.22 10.77 7.08
CA SER A 52 -1.18 10.14 6.18
C SER A 52 -1.95 11.19 5.39
N ASP A 53 -1.93 11.09 4.06
CA ASP A 53 -2.66 12.03 3.18
C ASP A 53 -4.18 11.77 3.13
N THR A 54 -4.68 10.73 3.82
CA THR A 54 -6.10 10.35 3.80
C THR A 54 -6.87 10.95 4.97
N GLN A 55 -8.07 11.48 4.71
CA GLN A 55 -8.97 12.04 5.73
C GLN A 55 -9.41 11.03 6.82
N ASN A 56 -9.42 9.73 6.52
CA ASN A 56 -9.73 8.64 7.47
C ASN A 56 -8.69 7.52 7.36
N PRO A 57 -7.51 7.71 7.95
CA PRO A 57 -6.42 6.77 7.80
C PRO A 57 -6.72 5.46 8.55
N GLN A 58 -6.62 4.32 7.87
CA GLN A 58 -6.95 2.98 8.40
C GLN A 58 -5.96 2.46 9.46
N GLY A 59 -5.05 3.32 9.95
CA GLY A 59 -4.07 2.99 10.99
C GLY A 59 -2.88 2.16 10.51
N ILE A 60 -2.74 1.90 9.20
CA ILE A 60 -1.59 1.19 8.63
C ILE A 60 -1.11 1.81 7.31
N LEU A 61 0.21 1.99 7.18
CA LEU A 61 0.89 2.48 5.99
C LEU A 61 2.08 1.57 5.65
N ALA A 62 2.36 1.41 4.35
CA ALA A 62 3.49 0.64 3.87
C ALA A 62 4.36 1.50 2.95
N VAL A 63 5.67 1.48 3.19
CA VAL A 63 6.66 2.07 2.28
C VAL A 63 7.08 0.99 1.30
N LEU A 64 6.72 1.18 0.03
CA LEU A 64 6.96 0.23 -1.05
C LEU A 64 8.09 0.69 -1.97
N GLY A 65 8.80 -0.26 -2.55
CA GLY A 65 9.65 0.03 -3.71
C GLY A 65 8.81 0.16 -4.96
N ILE A 66 8.88 1.29 -5.65
CA ILE A 66 8.28 1.42 -6.98
C ILE A 66 9.11 0.55 -7.93
N LYS A 67 8.46 -0.44 -8.55
CA LYS A 67 9.05 -1.18 -9.66
C LYS A 67 8.91 -0.32 -10.92
N ASN A 68 10.04 0.05 -11.50
CA ASN A 68 10.06 0.62 -12.84
C ASN A 68 10.13 -0.54 -13.82
N TYR A 69 9.21 -0.56 -14.78
CA TYR A 69 9.19 -1.56 -15.85
C TYR A 69 9.60 -0.88 -17.16
N SER A 70 10.50 -1.51 -17.91
CA SER A 70 10.79 -1.16 -19.30
C SER A 70 9.89 -1.95 -20.24
N ILE A 71 9.70 -1.48 -21.47
CA ILE A 71 8.90 -2.20 -22.46
C ILE A 71 9.52 -3.57 -22.76
N GLU A 72 10.85 -3.67 -22.76
CA GLU A 72 11.60 -4.90 -23.01
C GLU A 72 11.37 -5.95 -21.93
N GLU A 73 11.17 -5.55 -20.67
CA GLU A 73 10.89 -6.48 -19.56
C GLU A 73 9.49 -7.10 -19.64
N VAL A 74 8.57 -6.44 -20.34
CA VAL A 74 7.17 -6.88 -20.49
C VAL A 74 6.84 -7.31 -21.92
N TRP A 75 7.81 -7.37 -22.82
CA TRP A 75 7.59 -7.75 -24.21
C TRP A 75 7.64 -9.28 -24.40
N ASP A 76 6.54 -9.86 -24.86
CA ASP A 76 6.45 -11.26 -25.31
C ASP A 76 5.51 -11.31 -26.53
N GLU A 77 5.76 -12.21 -27.47
CA GLU A 77 4.95 -12.41 -28.69
C GLU A 77 3.48 -12.77 -28.39
N LYS A 78 3.19 -13.19 -27.15
CA LYS A 78 1.84 -13.57 -26.68
C LYS A 78 1.15 -12.48 -25.86
N ASN A 79 1.81 -11.36 -25.57
CA ASN A 79 1.26 -10.34 -24.70
C ASN A 79 0.22 -9.48 -25.44
N PHE A 80 -0.90 -9.21 -24.76
CA PHE A 80 -1.93 -8.30 -25.23
C PHE A 80 -1.71 -6.93 -24.58
N PHE A 81 -1.42 -5.91 -25.40
CA PHE A 81 -1.18 -4.56 -24.92
C PHE A 81 -2.42 -3.69 -25.13
N ILE A 82 -2.74 -2.87 -24.12
CA ILE A 82 -3.74 -1.82 -24.20
C ILE A 82 -2.99 -0.49 -24.23
N ILE A 83 -3.17 0.28 -25.29
CA ILE A 83 -2.61 1.63 -25.43
C ILE A 83 -3.72 2.61 -25.10
N LEU A 84 -3.54 3.36 -24.02
CA LEU A 84 -4.46 4.41 -23.61
C LEU A 84 -3.88 5.74 -24.08
N ASP A 85 -4.58 6.43 -24.97
CA ASP A 85 -4.27 7.79 -25.38
C ASP A 85 -5.17 8.77 -24.62
N SER A 86 -4.57 9.83 -24.08
CA SER A 86 -5.27 10.93 -23.40
C SER A 86 -6.12 10.50 -22.19
N ILE A 87 -5.63 9.56 -21.38
CA ILE A 87 -6.24 9.25 -20.08
C ILE A 87 -6.21 10.49 -19.16
N GLN A 88 -7.33 10.77 -18.52
CA GLN A 88 -7.49 11.89 -17.59
C GLN A 88 -7.66 11.36 -16.17
N ASP A 89 -7.13 12.07 -15.16
CA ASP A 89 -7.19 11.62 -13.77
C ASP A 89 -8.65 11.47 -13.28
N PRO A 90 -8.96 10.40 -12.53
CA PRO A 90 -10.32 10.10 -12.08
C PRO A 90 -10.88 11.07 -11.02
N GLU A 91 -10.10 12.05 -10.56
CA GLU A 91 -10.49 12.96 -9.46
C GLU A 91 -11.62 13.96 -9.82
N THR A 92 -12.17 13.95 -11.05
CA THR A 92 -13.08 15.00 -11.54
C THR A 92 -14.58 14.64 -11.54
N TRP A 93 -15.03 13.65 -10.75
CA TRP A 93 -16.43 13.17 -10.81
C TRP A 93 -17.34 13.57 -9.63
N GLU A 94 -16.90 14.42 -8.71
CA GLU A 94 -17.78 14.94 -7.64
C GLU A 94 -17.99 16.46 -7.80
N GLN A 95 -19.13 16.84 -8.38
CA GLN A 95 -19.77 18.16 -8.25
C GLN A 95 -21.14 18.00 -7.62
#